data_AF-A0A7W6QA88-F1
#
_entry.id   AF-A0A7W6QA88-F1
#
_cell.length_a   1.000
_cell.length_b   1.000
_cell.length_c   1.000
_cell.angle_alpha   90.00
_cell.angle_beta   90.00
_cell.angle_gamma   90.00
#
_symmetry.space_group_name_H-M   'P 1'
#
loop_
_entity.id
_entity.type
_entity.pdbx_description
1 polymer ?
#
loop_
_entity_poly.entity_id
_entity_poly.type
_entity_poly.pdbx_seq_one_letter_code
_entity_poly.pdbx_strand_id
1 'polypeptide(L)'
;MVFALIIEALEIWYHTAYFDIKAIVSAEVISMPAVTIRNLSDETHRALRVRAAHHGRSTEAEIRAIIEAAVRPSERVKLGSLLASIGRDAELSDSDVEGLQENRDKTPVAPMTFE
;
A
#
# COMPACT_ATOMS: atom_id res chain seq x y z
N MET A 1 53.35 5.79 -3.24
CA MET A 1 52.53 5.46 -4.42
C MET A 1 51.37 4.52 -4.09
N VAL A 2 51.62 3.33 -3.54
CA VAL A 2 50.56 2.34 -3.22
C VAL A 2 49.49 2.88 -2.26
N PHE A 3 49.89 3.65 -1.24
CA PHE A 3 48.95 4.20 -0.25
C PHE A 3 47.96 5.22 -0.84
N ALA A 4 48.39 6.02 -1.82
CA ALA A 4 47.52 7.00 -2.49
C ALA A 4 46.48 6.32 -3.38
N LEU A 5 46.87 5.23 -4.07
CA LEU A 5 45.97 4.42 -4.91
C LEU A 5 44.89 3.71 -4.08
N ILE A 6 45.21 3.28 -2.86
CA ILE A 6 44.24 2.65 -1.97
C ILE A 6 43.19 3.67 -1.49
N ILE A 7 43.60 4.90 -1.20
CA ILE A 7 42.67 5.96 -0.77
C ILE A 7 41.75 6.38 -1.93
N GLU A 8 42.28 6.57 -3.14
CA GLU A 8 41.42 6.87 -4.31
C GLU A 8 40.43 5.73 -4.60
N ALA A 9 40.87 4.47 -4.52
CA ALA A 9 39.99 3.34 -4.71
C ALA A 9 38.89 3.26 -3.64
N LEU A 10 39.21 3.60 -2.39
CA LEU A 10 38.24 3.69 -1.29
C LEU A 10 37.26 4.85 -1.47
N GLU A 11 37.70 6.01 -1.96
CA GLU A 11 36.80 7.12 -2.27
C GLU A 11 35.86 6.81 -3.42
N ILE A 12 36.36 6.20 -4.50
CA ILE A 12 35.54 5.79 -5.64
C ILE A 12 34.54 4.71 -5.21
N TRP A 13 34.98 3.74 -4.41
CA TRP A 13 34.12 2.69 -3.88
C TRP A 13 33.05 3.27 -2.93
N TYR A 14 33.43 4.19 -2.04
CA TYR A 14 32.50 4.88 -1.14
C TYR A 14 31.49 5.72 -1.93
N HIS A 15 31.93 6.51 -2.90
CA HIS A 15 31.02 7.38 -3.66
C HIS A 15 30.10 6.56 -4.58
N THR A 16 30.56 5.46 -5.17
CA THR A 16 29.72 4.62 -6.05
C THR A 16 28.73 3.81 -5.22
N ALA A 17 29.22 3.05 -4.22
CA ALA A 17 28.38 2.16 -3.43
C ALA A 17 27.41 2.92 -2.50
N TYR A 18 27.86 4.01 -1.87
CA TYR A 18 27.03 4.75 -0.92
C TYR A 18 26.01 5.66 -1.63
N PHE A 19 26.34 6.21 -2.81
CA PHE A 19 25.41 7.04 -3.58
C PHE A 19 24.26 6.20 -4.16
N ASP A 20 24.55 5.02 -4.71
CA ASP A 20 23.51 4.12 -5.24
C ASP A 20 22.58 3.62 -4.12
N ILE A 21 23.13 3.19 -2.97
CA ILE A 21 22.31 2.76 -1.84
C ILE A 21 21.45 3.91 -1.30
N LYS A 22 22.01 5.12 -1.20
CA LYS A 22 21.26 6.30 -0.74
C LYS A 22 20.19 6.73 -1.76
N ALA A 23 20.44 6.58 -3.06
CA ALA A 23 19.48 6.85 -4.11
C ALA A 23 18.34 5.82 -4.12
N ILE A 24 18.65 4.53 -3.94
CA ILE A 24 17.66 3.45 -3.81
C ILE A 24 16.78 3.69 -2.57
N VAL A 25 17.38 3.97 -1.40
CA VAL A 25 16.62 4.28 -0.19
C VAL A 25 15.81 5.58 -0.36
N SER A 26 16.31 6.59 -1.07
CA SER A 26 15.56 7.85 -1.29
C SER A 26 14.40 7.69 -2.29
N ALA A 27 14.51 6.79 -3.26
CA ALA A 27 13.44 6.48 -4.22
C ALA A 27 12.39 5.51 -3.65
N GLU A 28 12.79 4.61 -2.75
CA GLU A 28 11.92 3.67 -2.01
C GLU A 28 11.18 4.37 -0.85
N VAL A 29 11.67 5.52 -0.36
CA VAL A 29 10.97 6.34 0.63
C VAL A 29 9.76 7.04 -0.03
N ILE A 30 8.69 6.28 -0.11
CA ILE A 30 7.28 6.70 0.02
C ILE A 30 6.80 7.69 -1.06
N SER A 31 6.40 7.16 -2.21
CA SER A 31 5.34 7.79 -3.00
C SER A 31 4.06 7.80 -2.16
N MET A 32 3.83 8.87 -1.41
CA MET A 32 2.59 9.05 -0.65
C MET A 32 1.47 9.31 -1.66
N PRO A 33 0.43 8.46 -1.73
CA PRO A 33 -0.69 8.73 -2.60
C PRO A 33 -1.32 10.07 -2.18
N ALA A 34 -1.35 11.00 -3.12
CA ALA A 34 -1.83 12.36 -2.89
C ALA A 34 -3.08 12.64 -3.75
N VAL A 35 -4.04 13.34 -3.17
CA VAL A 35 -5.26 13.78 -3.86
C VAL A 35 -5.37 15.29 -3.73
N THR A 36 -5.60 15.97 -4.86
CA THR A 36 -5.89 17.41 -4.88
C THR A 36 -7.35 17.62 -5.23
N ILE A 37 -8.10 18.28 -4.35
CA ILE A 37 -9.50 18.66 -4.58
C ILE A 37 -9.51 20.11 -5.08
N ARG A 38 -9.90 20.31 -6.33
CA ARG A 38 -10.01 21.65 -6.94
C ARG A 38 -11.41 22.22 -6.77
N ASN A 39 -11.51 23.55 -6.74
CA ASN A 39 -12.79 24.29 -6.64
C ASN A 39 -13.63 23.92 -5.41
N LEU A 40 -12.98 23.59 -4.28
CA LEU A 40 -13.67 23.39 -3.01
C LEU A 40 -14.24 24.74 -2.54
N SER A 41 -15.54 24.78 -2.23
CA SER A 41 -16.14 26.03 -1.74
C SER A 41 -15.49 26.48 -0.44
N ASP A 42 -15.36 27.80 -0.25
CA ASP A 42 -14.81 28.37 0.98
C ASP A 42 -15.61 27.96 2.22
N GLU A 43 -16.92 27.80 2.07
CA GLU A 43 -17.81 27.33 3.13
C GLU A 43 -17.44 25.90 3.56
N THR A 44 -17.26 24.99 2.59
CA THR A 44 -16.83 23.61 2.87
C THR A 44 -15.45 23.59 3.53
N HIS A 45 -14.50 24.39 3.05
CA HIS A 45 -13.16 24.46 3.66
C HIS A 45 -13.22 24.96 5.11
N ARG A 46 -14.04 25.98 5.40
CA ARG A 46 -14.26 26.47 6.78
C ARG A 46 -14.92 25.40 7.66
N ALA A 47 -15.96 24.73 7.16
CA ALA A 47 -16.64 23.66 7.90
C ALA A 47 -15.68 22.51 8.25
N LEU A 48 -14.82 22.10 7.31
CA LEU A 48 -13.79 21.09 7.55
C LEU A 48 -12.78 21.53 8.61
N ARG A 49 -12.34 22.80 8.58
CA ARG A 49 -11.42 23.34 9.59
C ARG A 49 -12.04 23.35 10.99
N VAL A 50 -13.30 23.75 11.11
CA VAL A 50 -14.04 23.74 12.39
C VAL A 50 -14.19 22.32 12.90
N ARG A 51 -14.61 21.38 12.04
CA ARG A 51 -14.73 19.95 12.39
C ARG A 51 -13.40 19.35 12.85
N ALA A 52 -12.31 19.66 12.15
CA ALA A 52 -10.98 19.20 12.51
C ALA A 52 -10.54 19.72 13.89
N ALA A 53 -10.83 20.98 14.20
CA ALA A 53 -10.57 21.58 15.50
C ALA A 53 -11.37 20.88 16.62
N HIS A 54 -12.65 20.55 16.39
CA HIS A 54 -13.45 19.77 17.33
C HIS A 54 -12.88 18.37 17.60
N HIS A 55 -12.26 17.74 16.60
CA HIS A 55 -11.62 16.44 16.75
C HIS A 55 -10.13 16.50 17.16
N GLY A 56 -9.59 17.70 17.41
CA GLY A 56 -8.19 17.86 17.83
C GLY A 56 -7.15 17.44 16.78
N ARG A 57 -7.48 17.54 15.48
CA ARG A 57 -6.61 17.13 14.37
C ARG A 57 -6.45 18.22 13.31
N SER A 58 -5.48 18.05 12.42
CA SER A 58 -5.33 18.94 11.26
C SER A 58 -6.49 18.76 10.26
N THR A 59 -6.76 19.79 9.46
CA THR A 59 -7.78 19.71 8.39
C THR A 59 -7.50 18.57 7.41
N GLU A 60 -6.23 18.35 7.07
CA GLU A 60 -5.82 17.23 6.20
C GLU A 60 -6.11 15.86 6.85
N ALA A 61 -5.81 15.71 8.14
CA ALA A 61 -6.10 14.47 8.86
C ALA A 61 -7.61 14.22 8.99
N GLU A 62 -8.42 15.28 9.12
CA GLU A 62 -9.87 15.20 9.07
C GLU A 62 -10.38 14.72 7.71
N ILE A 63 -9.90 15.34 6.63
CA ILE A 63 -10.27 14.95 5.26
C ILE A 63 -9.90 13.49 5.00
N ARG A 64 -8.68 13.07 5.37
CA ARG A 64 -8.23 11.68 5.23
C ARG A 64 -9.18 10.72 5.94
N ALA A 65 -9.54 11.01 7.18
CA ALA A 65 -10.43 10.14 7.95
C ALA A 65 -11.86 10.08 7.40
N ILE A 66 -12.39 11.19 6.86
CA ILE A 66 -13.71 11.19 6.21
C ILE A 66 -13.68 10.28 4.97
N ILE A 67 -12.63 10.39 4.14
CA ILE A 67 -12.47 9.56 2.94
C ILE A 67 -12.32 8.08 3.35
N GLU A 68 -11.47 7.77 4.33
CA GLU A 68 -11.28 6.40 4.83
C GLU A 68 -12.59 5.79 5.33
N ALA A 69 -13.37 6.53 6.13
CA ALA A 69 -14.66 6.07 6.63
C ALA A 69 -15.67 5.85 5.49
N ALA A 70 -15.67 6.71 4.46
CA ALA A 70 -16.57 6.58 3.32
C ALA A 70 -16.24 5.37 2.43
N VAL A 71 -14.95 5.04 2.25
CA VAL A 71 -14.51 3.94 1.37
C VAL A 71 -14.29 2.60 2.09
N ARG A 72 -14.29 2.60 3.44
CA ARG A 72 -14.17 1.41 4.29
C ARG A 72 -15.36 1.36 5.26
N PRO A 73 -16.58 1.13 4.76
CA PRO A 73 -17.73 0.95 5.64
C PRO A 73 -17.44 -0.19 6.62
N SER A 74 -17.86 -0.01 7.88
CA SER A 74 -17.65 -0.97 8.97
C SER A 74 -18.20 -2.36 8.67
N GLU A 75 -19.23 -2.43 7.81
CA GLU A 75 -19.87 -3.67 7.36
C GLU A 75 -19.09 -4.39 6.24
N ARG A 76 -17.97 -3.83 5.75
CA ARG A 76 -17.17 -4.49 4.72
C ARG A 76 -16.57 -5.77 5.27
N VAL A 77 -17.14 -6.90 4.86
CA VAL A 77 -16.58 -8.22 5.10
C VAL A 77 -15.21 -8.30 4.43
N LYS A 78 -14.17 -8.47 5.23
CA LYS A 78 -12.83 -8.80 4.75
C LYS A 78 -12.84 -10.28 4.33
N LEU A 79 -13.41 -10.58 3.16
CA LEU A 79 -13.67 -11.95 2.72
C LEU A 79 -12.42 -12.84 2.81
N GLY A 80 -11.26 -12.35 2.38
CA GLY A 80 -10.00 -13.11 2.51
C GLY A 80 -9.63 -13.42 3.96
N SER A 81 -9.80 -12.47 4.88
CA SER A 81 -9.55 -12.68 6.31
C SER A 81 -10.56 -13.64 6.94
N LEU A 82 -11.83 -13.55 6.54
CA LEU A 82 -12.89 -14.46 6.97
C LEU A 82 -12.60 -15.89 6.50
N LEU A 83 -12.33 -16.07 5.21
CA LEU A 83 -11.96 -17.37 4.63
C LEU A 83 -10.71 -17.94 5.29
N ALA A 84 -9.69 -17.12 5.54
CA ALA A 84 -8.50 -17.54 6.27
C ALA A 84 -8.80 -17.95 7.73
N SER A 85 -9.79 -17.33 8.38
CA SER A 85 -10.26 -17.76 9.70
C SER A 85 -10.93 -19.12 9.64
N ILE A 86 -11.87 -19.29 8.70
CA ILE A 86 -12.57 -20.56 8.49
C ILE A 86 -11.56 -21.68 8.22
N GLY A 87 -10.54 -21.42 7.39
CA GLY A 87 -9.50 -22.42 7.10
C GLY A 87 -8.67 -22.80 8.32
N ARG A 88 -8.33 -21.85 9.19
CA ARG A 88 -7.64 -22.15 10.46
C ARG A 88 -8.51 -22.93 11.43
N ASP A 89 -9.78 -22.55 11.57
CA ASP A 89 -10.74 -23.23 12.46
C ASP A 89 -11.03 -24.66 11.99
N ALA A 90 -10.93 -24.91 10.69
CA ALA A 90 -11.05 -26.23 10.07
C ALA A 90 -9.70 -27.00 9.98
N GLU A 91 -8.62 -26.46 10.54
CA GLU A 91 -7.26 -27.04 10.49
C GLU A 91 -6.79 -27.38 9.06
N LEU A 92 -7.20 -26.58 8.07
CA LEU A 92 -6.80 -26.80 6.68
C LEU A 92 -5.28 -26.74 6.53
N SER A 93 -4.74 -27.79 5.91
CA SER A 93 -3.35 -27.98 5.59
C SER A 93 -3.08 -27.73 4.10
N ASP A 94 -1.81 -27.63 3.73
CA ASP A 94 -1.42 -27.53 2.32
C ASP A 94 -1.87 -28.75 1.51
N SER A 95 -1.93 -29.95 2.13
CA SER A 95 -2.45 -31.15 1.46
C SER A 95 -3.95 -31.07 1.14
N ASP A 96 -4.74 -30.38 1.97
CA ASP A 96 -6.16 -30.15 1.67
C ASP A 96 -6.33 -29.21 0.47
N VAL A 97 -5.45 -28.22 0.36
CA VAL A 97 -5.41 -27.29 -0.77
C VAL A 97 -4.96 -28.01 -2.05
N GLU A 98 -3.96 -28.88 -1.96
CA GLU A 98 -3.51 -29.72 -3.09
C GLU A 98 -4.64 -30.62 -3.59
N GLY A 99 -5.37 -31.29 -2.70
CA GLY A 99 -6.52 -32.12 -3.07
C GLY A 99 -7.63 -31.35 -3.80
N LEU A 100 -7.86 -30.08 -3.43
CA LEU A 100 -8.79 -29.21 -4.16
C LEU A 100 -8.26 -28.82 -5.55
N GLN A 101 -6.95 -28.63 -5.71
CA GLN A 101 -6.34 -28.29 -6.99
C GLN A 101 -6.32 -29.45 -7.98
N GLU A 102 -6.15 -30.68 -7.49
CA GLU A 102 -6.22 -31.90 -8.29
C GLU A 102 -7.60 -32.12 -8.90
N ASN A 103 -8.66 -31.85 -8.12
CA ASN A 103 -10.05 -32.00 -8.53
C ASN A 103 -10.62 -30.78 -9.26
N ARG A 104 -9.83 -29.72 -9.45
CA ARG A 104 -10.29 -28.50 -10.11
C ARG A 104 -10.44 -28.74 -11.61
N ASP A 105 -11.58 -28.34 -12.19
CA ASP A 105 -11.70 -28.26 -13.64
C ASP A 105 -10.68 -27.24 -14.19
N LYS A 106 -9.88 -27.70 -15.14
CA LYS A 106 -8.82 -26.91 -15.80
C LYS A 106 -9.22 -26.50 -17.21
N THR A 107 -10.42 -26.85 -17.64
CA THR A 107 -10.98 -26.41 -18.92
C THR A 107 -11.01 -24.89 -18.96
N PRO A 108 -10.30 -24.25 -19.89
CA PRO A 108 -10.36 -22.80 -20.04
C PRO A 108 -11.80 -22.37 -20.31
N VAL A 109 -12.27 -21.35 -19.59
CA VAL A 109 -13.57 -20.74 -19.87
C VAL A 109 -13.51 -20.10 -21.26
N ALA A 110 -14.57 -20.31 -22.06
CA ALA A 110 -14.70 -19.65 -23.35
C ALA A 110 -14.68 -18.12 -23.16
N PRO A 111 -13.99 -17.36 -24.03
CA PRO A 111 -13.93 -15.90 -23.92
C PRO A 111 -15.33 -15.29 -23.95
N MET A 112 -15.59 -14.33 -23.07
CA MET A 112 -16.82 -13.55 -23.12
C MET A 112 -16.81 -12.66 -24.38
N THR A 113 -17.80 -12.83 -25.25
CA THR A 113 -18.11 -11.86 -26.29
C THR A 113 -18.94 -10.74 -25.69
N PHE A 114 -18.41 -9.52 -25.73
CA PHE A 114 -19.16 -8.31 -25.41
C PHE A 114 -19.76 -7.78 -26.73
N GLU A 115 -21.09 -7.81 -26.86
CA GLU A 115 -21.80 -7.02 -27.88
C GLU A 115 -22.10 -5.60 -27.36
#